data_AF-A0AAW0Y5Y2-F1
#
_entry.id   AF-A0AAW0Y5Y2-F1
#
_cell.length_a   1.000
_cell.length_b   1.000
_cell.length_c   1.000
_cell.angle_alpha   90.00
_cell.angle_beta   90.00
_cell.angle_gamma   90.00
#
_symmetry.space_group_name_H-M   'P 1'
#
loop_
_entity.id
_entity.type
_entity.pdbx_description
1 polymer ?
#
loop_
_entity_poly.entity_id
_entity_poly.type
_entity_poly.pdbx_seq_one_letter_code
_entity_poly.pdbx_strand_id
1 'polypeptide(L)'
;MFRAVRKKARAHGIGLHTPEEVYHITKRACGTVAGVLGDDKFLGGEQPCTADCAMFGILAQLMWNAQGSRYQALLTEVYPSLARYCMSMKERVYPDWDSKLQPTTHR
;
A
#
# COMPACT_ATOMS: atom_id res chain seq x y z
N MET A 1 -4.85 3.75 -23.71
CA MET A 1 -4.31 3.58 -22.35
C MET A 1 -4.96 2.40 -21.59
N PHE A 2 -6.30 2.32 -21.46
CA PHE A 2 -6.96 1.27 -20.64
C PHE A 2 -6.88 -0.18 -21.16
N ARG A 3 -6.76 -0.39 -22.48
CA ARG A 3 -6.68 -1.76 -23.07
C ARG A 3 -5.43 -2.52 -22.62
N ALA A 4 -4.29 -1.85 -22.55
CA ALA A 4 -3.03 -2.47 -22.13
C ALA A 4 -3.06 -2.86 -20.64
N VAL A 5 -3.60 -1.99 -19.79
CA VAL A 5 -3.79 -2.27 -18.35
C VAL A 5 -4.70 -3.47 -18.15
N ARG A 6 -5.83 -3.53 -18.87
CA ARG A 6 -6.77 -4.67 -18.79
C ARG A 6 -6.12 -5.98 -19.25
N LYS A 7 -5.31 -5.96 -20.31
CA LYS A 7 -4.54 -7.13 -20.77
C LYS A 7 -3.56 -7.62 -19.71
N LYS A 8 -2.79 -6.71 -19.11
CA LYS A 8 -1.84 -7.04 -18.04
C LYS A 8 -2.55 -7.60 -16.80
N ALA A 9 -3.63 -6.95 -16.36
CA ALA A 9 -4.44 -7.41 -15.23
C ALA A 9 -4.95 -8.85 -15.41
N ARG A 10 -5.44 -9.18 -16.61
CA ARG A 10 -5.86 -10.56 -16.93
C ARG A 10 -4.69 -11.54 -16.99
N ALA A 11 -3.54 -11.12 -17.53
CA ALA A 11 -2.37 -11.99 -17.67
C ALA A 11 -1.82 -12.48 -16.31
N HIS A 12 -1.86 -11.63 -15.28
CA HIS A 12 -1.47 -12.01 -13.92
C HIS A 12 -2.67 -12.39 -13.02
N GLY A 13 -3.83 -12.68 -13.63
CA GLY A 13 -5.01 -13.23 -12.96
C GLY A 13 -5.96 -12.22 -12.30
N ILE A 14 -5.50 -11.07 -11.79
CA ILE A 14 -6.38 -10.17 -11.03
C ILE A 14 -7.59 -9.66 -11.84
N GLY A 15 -7.40 -9.48 -13.15
CA GLY A 15 -8.43 -8.99 -14.06
C GLY A 15 -9.46 -10.05 -14.47
N LEU A 16 -9.36 -11.27 -13.93
CA LEU A 16 -10.37 -12.33 -14.09
C LEU A 16 -11.43 -12.28 -12.98
N HIS A 17 -11.16 -11.55 -11.89
CA HIS A 17 -12.07 -11.40 -10.76
C HIS A 17 -13.00 -10.20 -10.92
N THR A 18 -14.18 -10.29 -10.32
CA THR A 18 -15.09 -9.17 -10.14
C THR A 18 -14.52 -8.13 -9.18
N PRO A 19 -14.97 -6.86 -9.24
CA PRO A 19 -14.53 -5.83 -8.29
C PRO A 19 -14.74 -6.20 -6.80
N GLU A 20 -15.76 -7.01 -6.50
CA GLU A 20 -16.04 -7.45 -5.13
C GLU A 20 -15.07 -8.54 -4.68
N GLU A 21 -14.79 -9.53 -5.55
CA GLU A 21 -13.78 -10.54 -5.27
C GLU A 21 -12.40 -9.92 -5.11
N VAL A 22 -12.03 -8.95 -5.97
CA VAL A 22 -10.76 -8.21 -5.84
C VAL A 22 -10.68 -7.54 -4.47
N TYR A 23 -11.75 -6.91 -4.00
CA TYR A 23 -11.76 -6.30 -2.67
C TYR A 23 -11.61 -7.32 -1.55
N HIS A 24 -12.29 -8.47 -1.63
CA HIS A 24 -12.14 -9.52 -0.63
C HIS A 24 -10.73 -10.12 -0.62
N ILE A 25 -10.11 -10.27 -1.80
CA ILE A 25 -8.71 -10.69 -1.94
C ILE A 25 -7.80 -9.66 -1.26
N THR A 26 -7.98 -8.37 -1.57
CA THR A 26 -7.18 -7.29 -0.96
C THR A 26 -7.37 -7.24 0.55
N LYS A 27 -8.62 -7.30 1.05
CA LYS A 27 -8.91 -7.31 2.48
C LYS A 27 -8.23 -8.49 3.19
N ARG A 28 -8.30 -9.69 2.60
CA ARG A 28 -7.62 -10.87 3.14
C ARG A 28 -6.11 -10.68 3.17
N ALA A 29 -5.51 -10.18 2.09
CA ALA A 29 -4.09 -9.92 2.01
C ALA A 29 -3.64 -8.88 3.05
N CYS A 30 -4.38 -7.78 3.23
CA CYS A 30 -4.14 -6.81 4.29
C CYS A 30 -4.19 -7.47 5.67
N GLY A 31 -5.19 -8.31 5.95
CA GLY A 31 -5.27 -9.05 7.20
C GLY A 31 -4.07 -9.97 7.45
N THR A 32 -3.59 -10.67 6.41
CA THR A 32 -2.38 -11.50 6.51
C THR A 32 -1.14 -10.66 6.79
N VAL A 33 -0.94 -9.55 6.08
CA VAL A 33 0.21 -8.66 6.32
C VAL A 33 0.14 -8.06 7.73
N ALA A 34 -1.03 -7.63 8.19
CA ALA A 34 -1.21 -7.12 9.54
C ALA A 34 -0.90 -8.18 10.60
N GLY A 35 -1.28 -9.44 10.36
CA GLY A 35 -0.93 -10.56 11.24
C GLY A 35 0.56 -10.90 11.26
N VAL A 36 1.24 -10.82 10.11
CA VAL A 36 2.70 -11.03 10.01
C VAL A 36 3.45 -9.88 10.68
N LEU A 37 2.98 -8.64 10.51
CA LEU A 37 3.57 -7.47 11.17
C LEU A 37 3.40 -7.54 12.69
N GLY A 38 2.24 -8.03 13.17
CA GLY A 38 1.94 -8.11 14.60
C GLY A 38 2.08 -6.74 15.27
N ASP A 39 2.87 -6.70 16.35
CA ASP A 39 3.18 -5.50 17.11
C ASP A 39 4.46 -4.80 16.66
N ASP A 40 5.21 -5.39 15.73
CA ASP A 40 6.47 -4.84 15.25
C ASP A 40 6.26 -3.55 14.45
N LYS A 41 7.29 -2.71 14.45
CA LYS A 41 7.29 -1.45 13.69
C LYS A 41 7.48 -1.71 12.18
N PHE A 42 8.27 -2.72 11.84
CA PHE A 42 8.57 -3.14 10.49
C PHE A 42 8.51 -4.67 10.37
N LEU A 43 8.45 -5.21 9.16
CA LEU A 43 8.57 -6.65 8.94
C LEU A 43 9.97 -7.17 9.32
N GLY A 44 10.98 -6.30 9.32
CA GLY A 44 12.30 -6.57 9.89
C GLY A 44 12.41 -6.39 11.42
N GLY A 45 11.30 -6.18 12.13
CA GLY A 45 11.26 -5.89 13.55
C GLY A 45 11.51 -4.42 13.86
N GLU A 46 12.63 -4.11 14.52
CA GLU A 46 12.98 -2.73 14.92
C GLU A 46 13.48 -1.85 13.76
N GLN A 47 14.08 -2.45 12.73
CA GLN A 47 14.59 -1.75 11.54
C GLN A 47 13.94 -2.32 10.27
N PRO A 48 13.72 -1.51 9.24
CA PRO A 48 13.17 -2.00 7.98
C PRO A 48 14.17 -2.91 7.27
N CYS A 49 13.66 -3.96 6.63
CA CYS A 49 14.39 -4.86 5.75
C CYS A 49 13.95 -4.69 4.28
N THR A 50 14.51 -5.48 3.36
CA THR A 50 14.16 -5.37 1.94
C THR A 50 12.70 -5.73 1.64
N ALA A 51 12.09 -6.61 2.44
CA ALA A 51 10.66 -6.91 2.30
C ALA A 51 9.80 -5.69 2.61
N ASP A 52 10.25 -4.83 3.53
CA ASP A 52 9.53 -3.61 3.87
C ASP A 52 9.45 -2.63 2.70
N CYS A 53 10.51 -2.52 1.90
CA CYS A 53 10.52 -1.68 0.71
C CYS A 53 9.43 -2.11 -0.30
N ALA A 54 9.31 -3.42 -0.54
CA ALA A 54 8.30 -3.96 -1.45
C ALA A 54 6.88 -3.77 -0.90
N MET A 55 6.68 -4.08 0.38
CA MET A 55 5.36 -3.97 1.02
C MET A 55 4.89 -2.52 1.16
N PHE A 56 5.79 -1.62 1.53
CA PHE A 56 5.50 -0.19 1.55
C PHE A 56 5.09 0.32 0.17
N GLY A 57 5.80 -0.04 -0.90
CA GLY A 57 5.46 0.38 -2.25
C GLY A 57 4.04 -0.02 -2.68
N ILE A 58 3.57 -1.20 -2.25
CA ILE A 58 2.20 -1.68 -2.49
C ILE A 58 1.20 -0.94 -1.60
N LEU A 59 1.41 -0.90 -0.29
CA LEU A 59 0.48 -0.30 0.67
C LEU A 59 0.34 1.22 0.49
N ALA A 60 1.40 1.90 0.03
CA ALA A 60 1.35 3.32 -0.32
C ALA A 60 0.28 3.63 -1.37
N GLN A 61 -0.01 2.69 -2.29
CA GLN A 61 -1.09 2.87 -3.27
C GLN A 61 -2.46 2.95 -2.60
N LEU A 62 -2.68 2.12 -1.56
CA LEU A 62 -3.94 2.12 -0.81
C LEU A 62 -4.02 3.33 0.11
N MET A 63 -2.91 3.70 0.75
CA MET A 63 -2.85 4.78 1.74
C MET A 63 -3.02 6.17 1.08
N TRP A 64 -2.27 6.46 0.03
CA TRP A 64 -2.18 7.82 -0.55
C TRP A 64 -2.79 7.97 -1.94
N ASN A 65 -2.86 6.90 -2.75
CA ASN A 65 -3.40 6.99 -4.12
C ASN A 65 -4.88 6.57 -4.24
N ALA A 66 -5.46 5.98 -3.19
CA ALA A 66 -6.84 5.50 -3.18
C ALA A 66 -7.75 6.31 -2.23
N GLN A 67 -7.49 7.62 -2.09
CA GLN A 67 -8.17 8.49 -1.13
C GLN A 67 -9.69 8.47 -1.29
N GLY A 68 -10.41 8.35 -0.16
CA GLY A 68 -11.87 8.28 -0.12
C GLY A 68 -12.46 6.96 -0.63
N SER A 69 -11.63 5.98 -1.00
CA SER A 69 -12.11 4.67 -1.45
C SER A 69 -12.18 3.67 -0.29
N ARG A 70 -12.98 2.61 -0.48
CA ARG A 70 -13.01 1.48 0.46
C ARG A 70 -11.65 0.77 0.63
N TYR A 71 -10.73 0.94 -0.31
CA TYR A 71 -9.38 0.37 -0.20
C TYR A 71 -8.49 1.16 0.74
N GLN A 72 -8.65 2.48 0.83
CA GLN A 72 -7.99 3.28 1.85
C GLN A 72 -8.55 2.94 3.24
N ALA A 73 -9.86 2.79 3.36
CA ALA A 73 -10.53 2.40 4.60
C ALA A 73 -10.02 1.06 5.17
N LEU A 74 -9.54 0.13 4.33
CA LEU A 74 -8.88 -1.09 4.81
C LEU A 74 -7.66 -0.78 5.68
N LEU A 75 -6.87 0.25 5.37
CA LEU A 75 -5.69 0.62 6.13
C LEU A 75 -6.03 1.56 7.27
N THR A 76 -6.94 2.52 7.06
CA THR A 76 -7.21 3.57 8.05
C THR A 76 -8.22 3.17 9.12
N GLU A 77 -9.11 2.22 8.82
CA GLU A 77 -10.20 1.82 9.72
C GLU A 77 -10.12 0.34 10.10
N VAL A 78 -9.91 -0.56 9.14
CA VAL A 78 -9.95 -2.01 9.38
C VAL A 78 -8.63 -2.55 9.95
N TYR A 79 -7.50 -2.10 9.40
CA TYR A 79 -6.15 -2.53 9.78
C TYR A 79 -5.23 -1.33 10.07
N PRO A 80 -5.52 -0.53 11.12
CA PRO A 80 -4.77 0.70 11.44
C PRO A 80 -3.28 0.48 11.70
N SER A 81 -2.87 -0.74 12.07
CA SER A 81 -1.46 -1.12 12.18
C SER A 81 -0.71 -0.95 10.85
N LEU A 82 -1.37 -1.19 9.70
CA LEU A 82 -0.78 -0.99 8.38
C LEU A 82 -0.65 0.49 8.01
N ALA A 83 -1.57 1.35 8.46
CA ALA A 83 -1.40 2.80 8.33
C ALA A 83 -0.21 3.30 9.15
N ARG A 84 -0.08 2.85 10.40
CA ARG A 84 1.08 3.16 11.27
C ARG A 84 2.40 2.67 10.66
N TYR A 85 2.39 1.47 10.08
CA TYR A 85 3.51 0.91 9.34
C TYR A 85 3.93 1.80 8.15
N CYS A 86 2.97 2.23 7.32
CA CYS A 86 3.24 3.13 6.20
C CYS A 86 3.85 4.46 6.66
N MET A 87 3.31 5.05 7.74
CA MET A 87 3.88 6.28 8.31
C MET A 87 5.29 6.07 8.82
N SER A 88 5.55 4.96 9.53
CA SER A 88 6.88 4.60 10.02
C SER A 88 7.89 4.44 8.89
N MET A 89 7.50 3.81 7.79
CA MET A 89 8.34 3.67 6.59
C MET A 89 8.59 5.02 5.91
N LYS A 90 7.55 5.86 5.74
CA LYS A 90 7.69 7.21 5.19
C LYS A 90 8.71 8.03 6.00
N GLU A 91 8.53 8.12 7.31
CA GLU A 91 9.40 8.90 8.20
C GLU A 91 10.83 8.38 8.22
N ARG A 92 11.00 7.05 8.24
CA ARG A 92 12.33 6.43 8.37
C ARG A 92 13.15 6.51 7.09
N VAL A 93 12.53 6.31 5.93
CA VAL A 93 13.21 6.09 4.64
C VAL A 93 13.11 7.31 3.73
N TYR A 94 12.08 8.16 3.89
CA TYR A 94 11.82 9.31 3.04
C TYR A 94 11.63 10.60 3.86
N PRO A 95 12.68 11.05 4.57
CA PRO A 95 12.60 12.27 5.40
C PRO A 95 12.30 13.53 4.56
N ASP A 96 12.58 13.50 3.26
CA ASP A 96 12.34 14.57 2.30
C ASP A 96 11.00 14.45 1.55
N TRP A 97 10.14 13.49 1.91
CA TRP A 97 8.90 13.17 1.18
C TRP A 97 8.06 14.39 0.82
N ASP A 98 7.74 15.25 1.79
CA ASP A 98 6.84 16.39 1.55
C ASP A 98 7.50 17.46 0.67
N SER A 99 8.83 17.59 0.72
CA SER A 99 9.58 18.50 -0.15
C SER A 99 9.55 18.04 -1.61
N LYS A 100 9.54 16.73 -1.86
CA LYS A 100 9.51 16.14 -3.21
C LYS A 100 8.13 16.14 -3.85
N LEU A 101 7.07 16.31 -3.05
CA LEU A 101 5.69 16.40 -3.54
C LEU A 101 5.25 17.84 -3.85
N GLN A 102 6.08 18.84 -3.55
CA GLN A 102 5.77 20.21 -3.96
C GLN A 102 5.77 20.31 -5.49
N PRO A 103 4.81 21.05 -6.10
CA PRO A 103 4.84 21.31 -7.53
C PRO A 103 6.19 21.90 -7.90
N THR A 104 6.92 21.26 -8.81
CA THR A 104 8.15 21.84 -9.35
C THR A 104 7.81 23.18 -9.98
N THR A 105 8.20 24.26 -9.31
CA THR A 105 8.15 25.61 -9.86
C THR A 105 9.25 25.70 -10.91
N HIS A 106 9.02 25.13 -12.09
CA HIS A 106 9.85 25.40 -13.25
C HIS A 106 9.46 26.80 -13.74
N ARG A 107 10.33 27.79 -13.46
CA ARG A 107 10.43 29.02 -14.26
C ARG A 107 11.23 28.73 -15.52
#